data_AF-A0A651FFZ3-F1
#
_entry.id   AF-A0A651FFZ3-F1
#
_cell.length_a   1.000
_cell.length_b   1.000
_cell.length_c   1.000
_cell.angle_alpha   90.00
_cell.angle_beta   90.00
_cell.angle_gamma   90.00
#
_symmetry.space_group_name_H-M   'P 1'
#
loop_
_entity.id
_entity.type
_entity.pdbx_description
1 polymer ?
#
loop_
_entity_poly.entity_id
_entity_poly.type
_entity_poly.pdbx_seq_one_letter_code
_entity_poly.pdbx_strand_id
1 'polypeptide(L)'
;MDPDIERIEEGGFAFPLGLRPLAPLTPKSGYLQEFEPADGSEPFLTGPETADWEEWPDRFMFDVLLPGPRVPALVRLALTLFPARVYPILDVLGNDAYREIDPYIAYDLVGLDKFVEGIRDFGPWLFEDGLCGFGALSIEPFVYLFVDEHKLVTLRVQLDLKEKVERLLTAFELTIQEQLQSIDSVEHEHRTVLRSPPDDPRLLNGQDILDRLRSLWLLQLNIAGDTNLDDDGRELGTTGWECLVRCLPVDGSGDRFAHVILTADCLDEAEVLAAEAVQSGAPEGGWGEVDPYSCNRILPNELEELAERPSAELLTAEGVHSVKWLASPAPDERTNPADPQNPRNPRNPGNPHGDDTN
;
A
#
# COMPACT_ATOMS: atom_id res chain seq x y z
N MET A 1 12.31 -6.11 -11.00
CA MET A 1 13.40 -5.30 -10.43
C MET A 1 14.16 -4.66 -11.58
N ASP A 2 14.39 -3.36 -11.47
CA ASP A 2 15.23 -2.61 -12.39
C ASP A 2 16.69 -3.08 -12.23
N PRO A 3 17.34 -3.58 -13.30
CA PRO A 3 18.75 -3.99 -13.22
C PRO A 3 19.71 -2.79 -13.11
N ASP A 4 19.27 -1.57 -13.39
CA ASP A 4 20.13 -0.38 -13.43
C ASP A 4 20.21 0.32 -12.06
N ILE A 5 19.43 -0.11 -11.07
CA ILE A 5 19.50 0.43 -9.70
C ILE A 5 20.64 -0.22 -8.91
N GLU A 6 21.56 0.61 -8.43
CA GLU A 6 22.69 0.16 -7.63
C GLU A 6 22.39 0.29 -6.13
N ARG A 7 22.78 -0.73 -5.37
CA ARG A 7 22.71 -0.71 -3.91
C ARG A 7 23.83 0.16 -3.35
N ILE A 8 23.46 1.04 -2.43
CA ILE A 8 24.42 1.87 -1.70
C ILE A 8 24.86 1.13 -0.44
N GLU A 9 26.17 1.11 -0.23
CA GLU A 9 26.79 0.54 0.98
C GLU A 9 27.67 1.59 1.66
N GLU A 10 27.44 1.80 2.95
CA GLU A 10 28.26 2.69 3.78
C GLU A 10 28.76 1.93 5.01
N GLY A 11 30.08 1.87 5.21
CA GLY A 11 30.66 1.20 6.39
C GLY A 11 30.33 -0.30 6.51
N GLY A 12 29.98 -0.97 5.41
CA GLY A 12 29.54 -2.38 5.40
C GLY A 12 28.04 -2.56 5.70
N PHE A 13 27.29 -1.47 5.82
CA PHE A 13 25.84 -1.48 5.91
C PHE A 13 25.25 -1.24 4.52
N ALA A 14 24.45 -2.19 4.04
CA ALA A 14 23.82 -2.13 2.74
C ALA A 14 22.38 -1.63 2.88
N PHE A 15 22.07 -0.47 2.29
CA PHE A 15 20.71 0.08 2.29
C PHE A 15 19.78 -0.69 1.34
N PRO A 16 18.46 -0.65 1.55
CA PRO A 16 17.47 -1.08 0.54
C PRO A 16 17.69 -0.41 -0.82
N LEU A 17 17.42 -1.10 -1.93
CA LEU A 17 17.72 -0.56 -3.28
C LEU A 17 17.01 0.78 -3.56
N GLY A 18 15.75 0.89 -3.15
CA GLY A 18 14.91 2.07 -3.35
C GLY A 18 15.27 3.25 -2.45
N LEU A 19 16.29 3.13 -1.61
CA LEU A 19 16.66 4.16 -0.65
C LEU A 19 18.08 4.65 -0.90
N ARG A 20 18.27 5.97 -0.87
CA ARG A 20 19.57 6.59 -1.08
C ARG A 20 19.81 7.74 -0.11
N PRO A 21 20.82 7.67 0.77
CA PRO A 21 21.22 8.83 1.56
C PRO A 21 21.84 9.90 0.65
N LEU A 22 21.51 11.17 0.91
CA LEU A 22 22.08 12.34 0.23
C LEU A 22 23.13 13.05 1.10
N ALA A 23 23.10 12.80 2.41
CA ALA A 23 24.12 13.25 3.36
C ALA A 23 24.89 12.06 3.98
N PRO A 24 26.13 12.27 4.46
CA PRO A 24 26.91 11.20 5.08
C PRO A 24 26.20 10.58 6.29
N LEU A 25 26.12 9.26 6.32
CA LEU A 25 25.55 8.51 7.42
C LEU A 25 26.56 7.47 7.93
N THR A 26 26.41 7.01 9.16
CA THR A 26 27.19 5.87 9.67
C THR A 26 26.23 4.93 10.38
N PRO A 27 25.44 4.18 9.59
CA PRO A 27 24.38 3.36 10.14
C PRO A 27 25.00 2.21 10.95
N LYS A 28 24.33 1.87 12.05
CA LYS A 28 24.73 0.78 12.92
C LYS A 28 23.52 -0.09 13.23
N SER A 29 23.63 -1.37 12.94
CA SER A 29 22.56 -2.33 13.26
C SER A 29 22.33 -2.41 14.76
N GLY A 30 21.07 -2.46 15.15
CA GLY A 30 20.65 -2.44 16.54
C GLY A 30 19.14 -2.25 16.65
N TYR A 31 18.66 -2.03 17.87
CA TYR A 31 17.26 -1.72 18.09
C TYR A 31 17.05 -0.71 19.22
N LEU A 32 15.97 0.04 19.17
CA LEU A 32 15.41 0.75 20.32
C LEU A 32 14.42 -0.15 21.03
N GLN A 33 14.23 0.08 22.32
CA GLN A 33 13.20 -0.59 23.09
C GLN A 33 12.52 0.43 23.98
N GLU A 34 11.21 0.51 23.86
CA GLU A 34 10.37 1.38 24.68
C GLU A 34 9.20 0.59 25.26
N PHE A 35 8.79 0.96 26.47
CA PHE A 35 7.54 0.48 27.05
C PHE A 35 6.47 1.54 26.81
N GLU A 36 5.39 1.14 26.15
CA GLU A 36 4.23 1.98 25.89
C GLU A 36 3.10 1.50 26.82
N PRO A 37 2.62 2.35 27.76
CA PRO A 37 1.48 1.99 28.59
C PRO A 37 0.21 1.91 27.75
N ALA A 38 -0.77 1.13 28.22
CA ALA A 38 -2.07 1.06 27.57
C ALA A 38 -2.71 2.45 27.42
N ASP A 39 -3.19 2.76 26.23
CA ASP A 39 -3.88 4.00 25.89
C ASP A 39 -5.39 3.77 26.06
N GLY A 40 -5.85 3.81 27.31
CA GLY A 40 -7.28 3.85 27.61
C GLY A 40 -7.88 5.21 27.20
N SER A 41 -8.76 5.20 26.20
CA SER A 41 -9.68 6.27 25.79
C SER A 41 -9.26 7.74 26.08
N GLU A 42 -8.53 8.37 25.15
CA GLU A 42 -8.64 9.82 24.90
C GLU A 42 -9.12 9.99 23.45
N PRO A 43 -10.28 10.62 23.21
CA PRO A 43 -10.87 10.72 21.88
C PRO A 43 -10.06 11.71 21.03
N PHE A 44 -9.03 11.21 20.36
CA PHE A 44 -8.26 12.00 19.40
C PHE A 44 -8.56 11.53 17.98
N LEU A 45 -9.37 12.35 17.29
CA LEU A 45 -9.43 12.53 15.84
C LEU A 45 -9.94 11.39 14.93
N THR A 46 -10.67 10.39 15.42
CA THR A 46 -11.53 9.57 14.54
C THR A 46 -12.94 9.48 15.12
N GLY A 47 -13.95 9.50 14.25
CA GLY A 47 -15.35 9.70 14.62
C GLY A 47 -15.91 8.68 15.64
N PRO A 48 -17.10 8.94 16.20
CA PRO A 48 -17.68 8.19 17.32
C PRO A 48 -18.00 6.70 17.06
N GLU A 49 -17.69 6.15 15.88
CA GLU A 49 -17.94 4.75 15.53
C GLU A 49 -16.66 3.89 15.36
N THR A 50 -15.46 4.48 15.34
CA THR A 50 -14.17 3.75 15.22
C THR A 50 -13.37 3.66 16.52
N ALA A 51 -13.76 4.43 17.54
CA ALA A 51 -13.02 4.59 18.80
C ALA A 51 -12.85 3.30 19.65
N ASP A 52 -13.63 2.25 19.40
CA ASP A 52 -13.55 0.99 20.17
C ASP A 52 -12.42 0.05 19.70
N TRP A 53 -11.77 0.31 18.54
CA TRP A 53 -10.77 -0.59 17.95
C TRP A 53 -9.31 -0.18 18.21
N GLU A 54 -9.06 1.02 18.72
CA GLU A 54 -7.73 1.61 18.88
C GLU A 54 -7.18 1.61 20.30
N GLU A 55 -7.82 0.90 21.25
CA GLU A 55 -7.20 0.70 22.57
C GLU A 55 -6.12 -0.37 22.49
N TRP A 56 -4.86 0.06 22.56
CA TRP A 56 -3.71 -0.82 22.54
C TRP A 56 -3.32 -1.18 23.99
N PRO A 57 -2.98 -2.45 24.27
CA PRO A 57 -2.59 -2.86 25.60
C PRO A 57 -1.21 -2.30 25.99
N ASP A 58 -0.85 -2.49 27.26
CA ASP A 58 0.54 -2.37 27.71
C ASP A 58 1.43 -3.22 26.80
N ARG A 59 2.48 -2.61 26.26
CA ARG A 59 3.27 -3.24 25.19
C ARG A 59 4.72 -2.76 25.23
N PHE A 60 5.58 -3.55 24.60
CA PHE A 60 6.93 -3.14 24.26
C PHE A 60 7.02 -2.88 22.76
N MET A 61 7.55 -1.72 22.41
CA MET A 61 7.94 -1.35 21.06
C MET A 61 9.42 -1.62 20.86
N PHE A 62 9.75 -2.19 19.70
CA PHE A 62 11.10 -2.41 19.23
C PHE A 62 11.24 -1.86 17.82
N ASP A 63 12.01 -0.80 17.63
CA ASP A 63 12.41 -0.34 16.30
C ASP A 63 13.76 -0.93 15.96
N VAL A 64 13.85 -1.62 14.84
CA VAL A 64 15.00 -2.45 14.49
C VAL A 64 15.61 -1.97 13.20
N LEU A 65 16.90 -1.63 13.26
CA LEU A 65 17.70 -1.27 12.10
C LEU A 65 18.64 -2.42 11.72
N LEU A 66 18.55 -2.87 10.47
CA LEU A 66 19.37 -3.91 9.88
C LEU A 66 19.74 -3.54 8.43
N PRO A 67 20.83 -4.08 7.87
CA PRO A 67 21.09 -3.98 6.44
C PRO A 67 19.91 -4.57 5.66
N GLY A 68 19.50 -3.92 4.58
CA GLY A 68 18.33 -4.31 3.77
C GLY A 68 18.24 -5.81 3.46
N PRO A 69 19.32 -6.46 2.98
CA PRO A 69 19.32 -7.90 2.70
C PRO A 69 19.00 -8.82 3.89
N ARG A 70 19.11 -8.34 5.13
CA ARG A 70 18.80 -9.09 6.36
C ARG A 70 17.36 -8.91 6.84
N VAL A 71 16.67 -7.86 6.41
CA VAL A 71 15.28 -7.56 6.80
C VAL A 71 14.32 -8.72 6.50
N PRO A 72 14.34 -9.37 5.31
CA PRO A 72 13.42 -10.47 5.02
C PRO A 72 13.57 -11.66 5.97
N ALA A 73 14.80 -11.93 6.45
CA ALA A 73 15.03 -13.01 7.39
C ALA A 73 14.47 -12.69 8.79
N LEU A 74 14.61 -11.44 9.24
CA LEU A 74 14.02 -10.99 10.50
C LEU A 74 12.50 -11.08 10.43
N VAL A 75 11.89 -10.53 9.38
CA VAL A 75 10.43 -10.55 9.18
C VAL A 75 9.89 -11.98 9.19
N ARG A 76 10.50 -12.90 8.43
CA ARG A 76 10.08 -14.32 8.43
C ARG A 76 10.09 -14.95 9.82
N LEU A 77 11.05 -14.62 10.67
CA LEU A 77 11.13 -15.16 12.03
C LEU A 77 10.16 -14.43 12.98
N ALA A 78 9.98 -13.12 12.82
CA ALA A 78 9.00 -12.34 13.57
C ALA A 78 7.56 -12.83 13.32
N LEU A 79 7.26 -13.28 12.09
CA LEU A 79 5.94 -13.86 11.75
C LEU A 79 5.58 -15.12 12.56
N THR A 80 6.55 -15.78 13.20
CA THR A 80 6.28 -16.91 14.10
C THR A 80 5.61 -16.50 15.42
N LEU A 81 5.58 -15.21 15.72
CA LEU A 81 4.87 -14.64 16.89
C LEU A 81 3.37 -14.50 16.64
N PHE A 82 2.96 -14.45 15.37
CA PHE A 82 1.57 -14.22 14.99
C PHE A 82 0.72 -15.50 15.09
N PRO A 83 -0.60 -15.35 15.36
CA PRO A 83 -1.54 -16.43 15.19
C PRO A 83 -1.78 -16.74 13.70
N ALA A 84 -2.62 -17.74 13.43
CA ALA A 84 -2.89 -18.19 12.06
C ALA A 84 -3.66 -17.18 11.20
N ARG A 85 -4.21 -16.11 11.79
CA ARG A 85 -4.95 -15.06 11.08
C ARG A 85 -4.55 -13.69 11.61
N VAL A 86 -4.42 -12.71 10.72
CA VAL A 86 -3.88 -11.37 11.00
C VAL A 86 -4.68 -10.32 10.23
N TYR A 87 -4.45 -9.05 10.56
CA TYR A 87 -4.88 -7.89 9.78
C TYR A 87 -3.67 -7.32 9.03
N PRO A 88 -3.51 -7.61 7.74
CA PRO A 88 -2.44 -7.02 6.94
C PRO A 88 -2.56 -5.50 6.85
N ILE A 89 -1.40 -4.86 6.71
CA ILE A 89 -1.24 -3.42 6.55
C ILE A 89 -0.29 -3.20 5.37
N LEU A 90 -0.56 -2.20 4.54
CA LEU A 90 0.28 -1.77 3.44
C LEU A 90 0.17 -0.26 3.32
N ASP A 91 1.29 0.43 3.45
CA ASP A 91 1.37 1.86 3.22
C ASP A 91 2.09 2.08 1.89
N VAL A 92 1.59 3.01 1.08
CA VAL A 92 2.22 3.38 -0.19
C VAL A 92 2.37 4.89 -0.21
N LEU A 93 3.52 5.40 -0.64
CA LEU A 93 3.68 6.83 -0.87
C LEU A 93 2.66 7.26 -1.94
N GLY A 94 1.73 8.12 -1.53
CA GLY A 94 0.56 8.50 -2.30
C GLY A 94 0.92 9.40 -3.47
N ASN A 95 0.01 9.49 -4.44
CA ASN A 95 0.05 10.49 -5.51
C ASN A 95 -0.85 11.70 -5.19
N ASP A 96 -1.36 11.79 -3.96
CA ASP A 96 -2.22 12.86 -3.50
C ASP A 96 -1.40 14.10 -3.15
N ALA A 97 -1.83 15.27 -3.64
CA ALA A 97 -1.11 16.52 -3.47
C ALA A 97 -1.03 17.03 -2.01
N TYR A 98 -1.87 16.50 -1.11
CA TYR A 98 -2.02 16.95 0.26
C TYR A 98 -1.89 15.82 1.29
N ARG A 99 -1.53 14.62 0.83
CA ARG A 99 -1.29 13.45 1.66
C ARG A 99 -0.07 12.68 1.17
N GLU A 100 0.92 12.52 2.03
CA GLU A 100 2.16 11.82 1.69
C GLU A 100 1.99 10.30 1.57
N ILE A 101 1.18 9.69 2.44
CA ILE A 101 1.03 8.23 2.54
C ILE A 101 -0.43 7.81 2.37
N ASP A 102 -0.66 6.80 1.54
CA ASP A 102 -1.92 6.08 1.42
C ASP A 102 -1.88 4.82 2.30
N PRO A 103 -2.54 4.81 3.48
CA PRO A 103 -2.56 3.65 4.35
C PRO A 103 -3.66 2.67 3.91
N TYR A 104 -3.30 1.41 3.70
CA TYR A 104 -4.26 0.35 3.39
C TYR A 104 -4.26 -0.70 4.51
N ILE A 105 -5.44 -1.01 5.05
CA ILE A 105 -5.60 -2.00 6.12
C ILE A 105 -6.70 -3.01 5.78
N ALA A 106 -6.51 -4.25 6.23
CA ALA A 106 -7.58 -5.21 6.27
C ALA A 106 -8.41 -5.02 7.55
N TYR A 107 -9.72 -4.80 7.40
CA TYR A 107 -10.65 -4.84 8.54
C TYR A 107 -11.16 -6.25 8.84
N ASP A 108 -10.94 -7.19 7.91
CA ASP A 108 -11.23 -8.60 8.07
C ASP A 108 -9.95 -9.41 8.29
N LEU A 109 -10.05 -10.46 9.11
CA LEU A 109 -8.94 -11.37 9.37
C LEU A 109 -8.54 -12.16 8.10
N VAL A 110 -7.28 -12.03 7.71
CA VAL A 110 -6.66 -12.76 6.60
C VAL A 110 -5.82 -13.92 7.14
N GLY A 111 -5.80 -15.06 6.45
CA GLY A 111 -4.91 -16.17 6.81
C GLY A 111 -3.44 -15.75 6.73
N LEU A 112 -2.64 -16.11 7.73
CA LEU A 112 -1.20 -15.80 7.75
C LEU A 112 -0.48 -16.41 6.53
N ASP A 113 -0.97 -17.53 6.01
CA ASP A 113 -0.52 -18.14 4.77
C ASP A 113 -0.72 -17.24 3.54
N LYS A 114 -1.84 -16.51 3.47
CA LYS A 114 -2.13 -15.51 2.41
C LYS A 114 -1.28 -14.26 2.54
N PHE A 115 -1.03 -13.82 3.78
CA PHE A 115 -0.08 -12.74 4.04
C PHE A 115 1.33 -13.13 3.55
N VAL A 116 1.80 -14.31 3.94
CA VAL A 116 3.10 -14.85 3.52
C VAL A 116 3.17 -15.11 2.01
N GLU A 117 2.07 -15.52 1.38
CA GLU A 117 1.96 -15.66 -0.08
C GLU A 117 2.25 -14.32 -0.78
N GLY A 118 1.63 -13.22 -0.33
CA GLY A 118 1.91 -11.89 -0.87
C GLY A 118 3.37 -11.45 -0.66
N ILE A 119 3.93 -11.71 0.53
CA ILE A 119 5.35 -11.44 0.81
C ILE A 119 6.27 -12.26 -0.11
N ARG A 120 5.92 -13.52 -0.39
CA ARG A 120 6.71 -14.37 -1.28
C ARG A 120 6.68 -13.85 -2.71
N ASP A 121 5.49 -13.47 -3.19
CA ASP A 121 5.28 -13.12 -4.60
C ASP A 121 5.78 -11.71 -4.92
N PHE A 122 5.67 -10.78 -3.95
CA PHE A 122 6.05 -9.37 -4.12
C PHE A 122 7.18 -8.90 -3.20
N GLY A 123 7.85 -9.82 -2.50
CA GLY A 123 8.93 -9.53 -1.56
C GLY A 123 10.04 -8.62 -2.10
N PRO A 124 10.54 -8.81 -3.34
CA PRO A 124 11.53 -7.90 -3.90
C PRO A 124 11.07 -6.44 -3.98
N TRP A 125 9.77 -6.18 -4.14
CA TRP A 125 9.21 -4.83 -4.07
C TRP A 125 9.05 -4.41 -2.61
N LEU A 126 8.34 -5.19 -1.80
CA LEU A 126 8.04 -4.88 -0.39
C LEU A 126 9.29 -4.58 0.46
N PHE A 127 10.38 -5.35 0.29
CA PHE A 127 11.59 -5.21 1.10
C PHE A 127 12.62 -4.22 0.56
N GLU A 128 12.52 -3.81 -0.70
CA GLU A 128 13.56 -3.00 -1.35
C GLU A 128 13.07 -1.66 -1.87
N ASP A 129 11.79 -1.53 -2.25
CA ASP A 129 11.22 -0.32 -2.82
C ASP A 129 11.07 0.78 -1.77
N GLY A 130 11.51 2.00 -2.08
CA GLY A 130 11.43 3.13 -1.15
C GLY A 130 10.03 3.73 -1.04
N LEU A 131 9.04 3.27 -1.81
CA LEU A 131 7.72 3.90 -1.91
C LEU A 131 6.62 3.12 -1.17
N CYS A 132 6.96 2.13 -0.36
CA CYS A 132 5.96 1.37 0.39
C CYS A 132 6.46 0.86 1.74
N GLY A 133 5.56 0.75 2.70
CA GLY A 133 5.71 -0.01 3.93
C GLY A 133 4.67 -1.13 3.99
N PHE A 134 4.93 -2.18 4.76
CA PHE A 134 3.96 -3.28 4.92
C PHE A 134 4.12 -3.98 6.26
N GLY A 135 3.03 -4.61 6.70
CA GLY A 135 3.01 -5.25 7.99
C GLY A 135 1.77 -6.07 8.25
N ALA A 136 1.64 -6.49 9.50
CA ALA A 136 0.48 -7.20 10.00
C ALA A 136 0.26 -6.86 11.47
N LEU A 137 -1.01 -6.86 11.86
CA LEU A 137 -1.48 -6.73 13.22
C LEU A 137 -2.23 -8.00 13.64
N SER A 138 -2.08 -8.38 14.91
CA SER A 138 -2.92 -9.32 15.62
C SER A 138 -3.32 -8.67 16.94
N ILE A 139 -4.59 -8.77 17.30
CA ILE A 139 -5.13 -8.22 18.56
C ILE A 139 -4.93 -9.22 19.71
N GLU A 140 -5.08 -10.52 19.45
CA GLU A 140 -4.92 -11.59 20.45
C GLU A 140 -4.10 -12.78 19.90
N PRO A 141 -2.84 -12.97 20.36
CA PRO A 141 -2.07 -12.04 21.19
C PRO A 141 -1.80 -10.72 20.46
N PHE A 142 -1.57 -9.64 21.22
CA PHE A 142 -1.20 -8.35 20.61
C PHE A 142 0.20 -8.42 20.01
N VAL A 143 0.28 -8.38 18.68
CA VAL A 143 1.51 -8.36 17.89
C VAL A 143 1.30 -7.43 16.71
N TYR A 144 2.11 -6.39 16.60
CA TYR A 144 2.21 -5.51 15.45
C TYR A 144 3.61 -5.64 14.87
N LEU A 145 3.70 -5.92 13.57
CA LEU A 145 4.95 -5.95 12.82
C LEU A 145 4.76 -5.05 11.61
N PHE A 146 5.64 -4.08 11.44
CA PHE A 146 5.62 -3.21 10.28
C PHE A 146 7.04 -2.96 9.78
N VAL A 147 7.21 -2.99 8.46
CA VAL A 147 8.42 -2.55 7.78
C VAL A 147 8.05 -1.30 7.02
N ASP A 148 8.56 -0.15 7.43
CA ASP A 148 8.21 1.14 6.83
C ASP A 148 8.89 1.35 5.46
N GLU A 149 8.64 2.50 4.84
CA GLU A 149 9.24 2.93 3.58
C GLU A 149 10.77 3.07 3.67
N HIS A 150 11.31 3.35 4.87
CA HIS A 150 12.74 3.39 5.19
C HIS A 150 13.34 2.00 5.49
N LYS A 151 12.51 0.97 5.52
CA LYS A 151 12.79 -0.42 5.91
C LYS A 151 13.32 -0.59 7.33
N LEU A 152 12.98 0.31 8.24
CA LEU A 152 13.01 0.03 9.67
C LEU A 152 11.92 -0.98 10.00
N VAL A 153 12.22 -1.92 10.89
CA VAL A 153 11.26 -2.93 11.33
C VAL A 153 10.76 -2.55 12.72
N THR A 154 9.50 -2.15 12.83
CA THR A 154 8.81 -1.90 14.09
C THR A 154 8.08 -3.15 14.54
N LEU A 155 8.34 -3.57 15.77
CA LEU A 155 7.65 -4.65 16.47
C LEU A 155 7.00 -4.11 17.73
N ARG A 156 5.68 -4.17 17.85
CA ARG A 156 4.99 -3.96 19.13
C ARG A 156 4.40 -5.28 19.61
N VAL A 157 4.67 -5.63 20.86
CA VAL A 157 4.19 -6.90 21.44
C VAL A 157 3.72 -6.71 22.87
N GLN A 158 2.70 -7.47 23.27
CA GLN A 158 2.31 -7.59 24.67
C GLN A 158 3.45 -8.13 25.56
N LEU A 159 3.34 -7.89 26.88
CA LEU A 159 4.44 -8.07 27.85
C LEU A 159 5.05 -9.48 27.87
N ASP A 160 4.23 -10.53 27.72
CA ASP A 160 4.68 -11.93 27.79
C ASP A 160 5.49 -12.37 26.56
N LEU A 161 5.43 -11.61 25.47
CA LEU A 161 6.20 -11.85 24.25
C LEU A 161 7.53 -11.10 24.23
N LYS A 162 7.77 -10.14 25.13
CA LYS A 162 9.00 -9.33 25.20
C LYS A 162 10.26 -10.18 25.14
N GLU A 163 10.40 -11.15 26.03
CA GLU A 163 11.61 -11.98 26.09
C GLU A 163 11.81 -12.82 24.82
N LYS A 164 10.74 -13.18 24.10
CA LYS A 164 10.84 -13.90 22.82
C LYS A 164 11.42 -12.97 21.75
N VAL A 165 10.97 -11.71 21.70
CA VAL A 165 11.50 -10.70 20.78
C VAL A 165 12.96 -10.41 21.09
N GLU A 166 13.34 -10.19 22.36
CA GLU A 166 14.75 -9.95 22.74
C GLU A 166 15.67 -11.10 22.32
N ARG A 167 15.23 -12.36 22.49
CA ARG A 167 15.96 -13.54 22.02
C ARG A 167 16.10 -13.58 20.50
N LEU A 168 15.03 -13.24 19.78
CA LEU A 168 15.05 -13.12 18.31
C LEU A 168 16.07 -12.07 17.87
N LEU A 169 16.03 -10.86 18.42
CA LEU A 169 16.96 -9.78 18.07
C LEU A 169 18.41 -10.13 18.42
N THR A 170 18.63 -10.79 19.55
CA THR A 170 19.95 -11.30 19.95
C THR A 170 20.49 -12.32 18.93
N ALA A 171 19.64 -13.17 18.35
CA ALA A 171 20.03 -14.13 17.32
C ALA A 171 20.47 -13.45 16.00
N PHE A 172 20.07 -12.19 15.78
CA PHE A 172 20.58 -11.35 14.70
C PHE A 172 21.83 -10.55 15.08
N GLU A 173 22.37 -10.78 16.27
CA GLU A 173 23.52 -10.06 16.85
C GLU A 173 23.21 -8.57 17.09
N LEU A 174 21.93 -8.24 17.30
CA LEU A 174 21.50 -6.88 17.55
C LEU A 174 21.60 -6.56 19.03
N THR A 175 22.05 -5.35 19.33
CA THR A 175 22.10 -4.82 20.68
C THR A 175 21.24 -3.57 20.77
N ILE A 176 20.70 -3.33 21.96
CA ILE A 176 19.96 -2.11 22.25
C ILE A 176 20.85 -0.89 21.99
N GLN A 177 20.30 0.15 21.36
CA GLN A 177 20.94 1.44 21.14
C GLN A 177 20.18 2.52 21.91
N GLU A 178 20.83 3.66 22.15
CA GLU A 178 20.15 4.86 22.65
C GLU A 178 19.44 5.61 21.52
N GLN A 179 19.97 5.51 20.30
CA GLN A 179 19.42 6.12 19.09
C GLN A 179 19.78 5.27 17.87
N LEU A 180 18.87 5.15 16.91
CA LEU A 180 19.15 4.57 15.61
C LEU A 180 19.67 5.66 14.66
N GLN A 181 20.73 5.32 13.94
CA GLN A 181 21.25 6.13 12.83
C GLN A 181 20.75 5.49 11.54
N SER A 182 19.47 5.65 11.25
CA SER A 182 18.80 5.16 10.04
C SER A 182 18.87 6.18 8.91
N ILE A 183 18.40 5.80 7.72
CA ILE A 183 18.36 6.73 6.59
C ILE A 183 17.41 7.91 6.85
N ASP A 184 16.35 7.68 7.61
CA ASP A 184 15.39 8.71 8.06
C ASP A 184 16.04 9.82 8.92
N SER A 185 17.21 9.57 9.51
CA SER A 185 17.95 10.59 10.28
C SER A 185 18.69 11.64 9.42
N VAL A 186 18.66 11.50 8.09
CA VAL A 186 19.36 12.37 7.14
C VAL A 186 18.51 12.67 5.91
N GLU A 187 18.87 13.69 5.14
CA GLU A 187 18.28 13.90 3.81
C GLU A 187 18.52 12.68 2.92
N HIS A 188 17.47 12.20 2.26
CA HIS A 188 17.50 10.99 1.47
C HIS A 188 16.47 11.02 0.33
N GLU A 189 16.54 10.03 -0.54
CA GLU A 189 15.68 9.88 -1.72
C GLU A 189 14.98 8.51 -1.70
N HIS A 190 13.66 8.52 -1.88
CA HIS A 190 12.85 7.33 -2.16
C HIS A 190 12.76 7.10 -3.66
N ARG A 191 12.91 5.84 -4.08
CA ARG A 191 12.91 5.42 -5.47
C ARG A 191 12.18 4.10 -5.62
N THR A 192 11.48 3.95 -6.73
CA THR A 192 10.98 2.62 -7.08
C THR A 192 12.11 1.71 -7.54
N VAL A 193 12.00 0.43 -7.21
CA VAL A 193 12.88 -0.64 -7.69
C VAL A 193 12.30 -1.37 -8.90
N LEU A 194 11.13 -0.96 -9.36
CA LEU A 194 10.45 -1.57 -10.50
C LEU A 194 10.82 -0.85 -11.79
N ARG A 195 11.12 -1.66 -12.81
CA ARG A 195 11.24 -1.18 -14.18
C ARG A 195 9.87 -1.28 -14.83
N SER A 196 9.21 -0.14 -14.99
CA SER A 196 7.83 -0.07 -15.46
C SER A 196 7.72 0.92 -16.63
N PRO A 197 8.27 0.58 -17.81
CA PRO A 197 8.14 1.44 -18.97
C PRO A 197 6.67 1.50 -19.41
N PRO A 198 6.13 2.68 -19.75
CA PRO A 198 4.71 2.84 -20.11
C PRO A 198 4.24 1.94 -21.26
N ASP A 199 5.16 1.53 -22.13
CA ASP A 199 4.87 0.78 -23.35
C ASP A 199 4.97 -0.76 -23.18
N ASP A 200 5.32 -1.29 -22.00
CA ASP A 200 5.41 -2.74 -21.78
C ASP A 200 4.45 -3.23 -20.68
N PRO A 201 3.19 -3.57 -21.04
CA PRO A 201 2.17 -3.99 -20.09
C PRO A 201 2.45 -5.37 -19.45
N ARG A 202 3.54 -6.05 -19.82
CA ARG A 202 3.92 -7.35 -19.23
C ARG A 202 4.67 -7.18 -17.92
N LEU A 203 5.23 -6.00 -17.67
CA LEU A 203 5.94 -5.68 -16.44
C LEU A 203 4.98 -5.02 -15.47
N LEU A 204 4.94 -5.53 -14.24
CA LEU A 204 4.10 -4.96 -13.19
C LEU A 204 4.71 -3.66 -12.68
N ASN A 205 3.88 -2.63 -12.57
CA ASN A 205 4.19 -1.42 -11.84
C ASN A 205 3.74 -1.52 -10.36
N GLY A 206 4.01 -0.47 -9.57
CA GLY A 206 3.64 -0.45 -8.15
C GLY A 206 2.13 -0.55 -7.93
N GLN A 207 1.34 0.07 -8.79
CA GLN A 207 -0.12 0.04 -8.75
C GLN A 207 -0.66 -1.38 -9.03
N ASP A 208 -0.10 -2.08 -10.01
CA ASP A 208 -0.48 -3.47 -10.32
C ASP A 208 -0.21 -4.42 -9.14
N ILE A 209 0.86 -4.15 -8.38
CA ILE A 209 1.20 -4.92 -7.19
C ILE A 209 0.26 -4.57 -6.04
N LEU A 210 0.01 -3.27 -5.81
CA LEU A 210 -0.94 -2.76 -4.82
C LEU A 210 -2.30 -3.43 -5.01
N ASP A 211 -2.85 -3.49 -6.23
CA ASP A 211 -4.14 -4.14 -6.51
C ASP A 211 -4.19 -5.61 -6.15
N ARG A 212 -3.13 -6.34 -6.52
CA ARG A 212 -3.03 -7.76 -6.25
C ARG A 212 -2.96 -7.99 -4.75
N LEU A 213 -2.25 -7.14 -4.02
CA LEU A 213 -2.20 -7.17 -2.56
C LEU A 213 -3.53 -6.76 -1.93
N ARG A 214 -4.20 -5.70 -2.40
CA ARG A 214 -5.55 -5.30 -1.95
C ARG A 214 -6.52 -6.46 -2.08
N SER A 215 -6.51 -7.15 -3.22
CA SER A 215 -7.36 -8.31 -3.45
C SER A 215 -6.97 -9.53 -2.59
N LEU A 216 -5.66 -9.80 -2.45
CA LEU A 216 -5.14 -10.97 -1.73
C LEU A 216 -5.28 -10.83 -0.20
N TRP A 217 -5.10 -9.61 0.30
CA TRP A 217 -5.09 -9.27 1.73
C TRP A 217 -6.34 -8.51 2.17
N LEU A 218 -7.36 -8.38 1.31
CA LEU A 218 -8.62 -7.70 1.61
C LEU A 218 -8.43 -6.27 2.13
N LEU A 219 -7.46 -5.54 1.55
CA LEU A 219 -7.10 -4.21 2.02
C LEU A 219 -8.07 -3.15 1.51
N GLN A 220 -8.36 -2.18 2.37
CA GLN A 220 -9.14 -0.99 2.08
C GLN A 220 -8.32 0.24 2.46
N LEU A 221 -8.50 1.34 1.72
CA LEU A 221 -7.85 2.61 2.03
C LEU A 221 -8.41 3.13 3.38
N ASN A 222 -7.53 3.35 4.35
CA ASN A 222 -7.87 3.69 5.73
C ASN A 222 -7.80 5.20 5.95
N ILE A 223 -8.72 5.95 5.36
CA ILE A 223 -8.82 7.39 5.52
C ILE A 223 -10.28 7.81 5.74
N ALA A 224 -10.48 8.97 6.36
CA ALA A 224 -11.81 9.56 6.52
C ALA A 224 -12.27 10.18 5.19
N GLY A 225 -13.14 9.48 4.46
CA GLY A 225 -13.62 9.91 3.14
C GLY A 225 -14.60 11.08 3.17
N ASP A 226 -15.22 11.34 4.32
CA ASP A 226 -16.24 12.38 4.54
C ASP A 226 -15.66 13.75 4.94
N THR A 227 -14.34 13.85 5.09
CA THR A 227 -13.63 15.09 5.40
C THR A 227 -12.58 15.39 4.33
N ASN A 228 -12.08 16.63 4.30
CA ASN A 228 -11.02 17.03 3.39
C ASN A 228 -9.97 17.89 4.09
N LEU A 229 -9.04 17.18 4.72
CA LEU A 229 -7.96 17.74 5.52
C LEU A 229 -6.61 17.47 4.84
N ASP A 230 -5.64 18.37 5.02
CA ASP A 230 -4.22 18.07 4.77
C ASP A 230 -3.63 17.17 5.89
N ASP A 231 -2.38 16.72 5.71
CA ASP A 231 -1.66 15.92 6.72
C ASP A 231 -1.50 16.62 8.08
N ASP A 232 -1.64 17.95 8.13
CA ASP A 232 -1.62 18.74 9.37
C ASP A 232 -3.03 18.93 9.98
N GLY A 233 -4.06 18.31 9.40
CA GLY A 233 -5.45 18.38 9.86
C GLY A 233 -6.17 19.68 9.50
N ARG A 234 -5.69 20.46 8.54
CA ARG A 234 -6.32 21.72 8.10
C ARG A 234 -7.33 21.47 7.00
N GLU A 235 -8.50 22.09 7.13
CA GLU A 235 -9.54 22.06 6.11
C GLU A 235 -9.07 22.70 4.80
N LEU A 236 -9.24 21.96 3.70
CA LEU A 236 -8.87 22.40 2.35
C LEU A 236 -10.04 23.04 1.59
N GLY A 237 -11.29 22.71 1.95
CA GLY A 237 -12.49 23.08 1.20
C GLY A 237 -12.60 22.30 -0.11
N THR A 238 -13.25 22.88 -1.13
CA THR A 238 -13.33 22.27 -2.46
C THR A 238 -11.94 22.17 -3.10
N THR A 239 -11.57 20.96 -3.53
CA THR A 239 -10.27 20.69 -4.18
C THR A 239 -10.47 20.07 -5.57
N GLY A 240 -9.43 20.11 -6.40
CA GLY A 240 -9.40 19.37 -7.66
C GLY A 240 -9.04 17.91 -7.42
N TRP A 241 -9.67 17.01 -8.16
CA TRP A 241 -9.45 15.57 -8.07
C TRP A 241 -9.16 14.97 -9.43
N GLU A 242 -8.17 14.09 -9.46
CA GLU A 242 -7.85 13.18 -10.56
C GLU A 242 -8.33 11.78 -10.18
N CYS A 243 -9.33 11.30 -10.90
CA CYS A 243 -9.98 10.02 -10.62
C CYS A 243 -9.75 9.04 -11.77
N LEU A 244 -9.34 7.82 -11.45
CA LEU A 244 -9.33 6.70 -12.36
C LEU A 244 -10.50 5.79 -11.99
N VAL A 245 -11.42 5.56 -12.93
CA VAL A 245 -12.62 4.75 -12.70
C VAL A 245 -12.53 3.50 -13.56
N ARG A 246 -12.60 2.33 -12.90
CA ARG A 246 -12.66 1.03 -13.55
C ARG A 246 -14.11 0.65 -13.80
N CYS A 247 -14.39 0.18 -15.01
CA CYS A 247 -15.72 -0.18 -15.48
C CYS A 247 -15.70 -1.60 -16.03
N LEU A 248 -16.55 -2.45 -15.48
CA LEU A 248 -16.72 -3.84 -15.92
C LEU A 248 -17.94 -3.94 -16.84
N PRO A 249 -17.76 -4.24 -18.14
CA PRO A 249 -18.88 -4.47 -19.05
C PRO A 249 -19.74 -5.66 -18.61
N VAL A 250 -21.07 -5.56 -18.76
CA VAL A 250 -22.00 -6.68 -18.50
C VAL A 250 -21.71 -7.89 -19.39
N ASP A 251 -21.18 -7.66 -20.59
CA ASP A 251 -20.87 -8.71 -21.56
C ASP A 251 -19.53 -9.42 -21.28
N GLY A 252 -18.79 -9.00 -20.25
CA GLY A 252 -17.50 -9.58 -19.88
C GLY A 252 -16.38 -9.30 -20.88
N SER A 253 -16.51 -8.28 -21.73
CA SER A 253 -15.50 -7.90 -22.74
C SER A 253 -14.18 -7.35 -22.18
N GLY A 254 -13.98 -7.41 -20.86
CA GLY A 254 -12.79 -6.96 -20.16
C GLY A 254 -12.93 -5.53 -19.63
N ASP A 255 -12.15 -5.24 -18.59
CA ASP A 255 -12.18 -3.98 -17.87
C ASP A 255 -11.87 -2.79 -18.78
N ARG A 256 -12.57 -1.68 -18.55
CA ARG A 256 -12.31 -0.38 -19.18
C ARG A 256 -12.01 0.64 -18.10
N PHE A 257 -11.21 1.63 -18.45
CA PHE A 257 -10.81 2.67 -17.53
C PHE A 257 -11.18 4.04 -18.09
N ALA A 258 -11.76 4.89 -17.25
CA ALA A 258 -12.02 6.28 -17.53
C ALA A 258 -11.20 7.15 -16.60
N HIS A 259 -10.49 8.12 -17.16
CA HIS A 259 -9.83 9.17 -16.43
C HIS A 259 -10.79 10.36 -16.31
N VAL A 260 -11.13 10.75 -15.08
CA VAL A 260 -12.09 11.80 -14.76
C VAL A 260 -11.39 12.91 -13.98
N ILE A 261 -11.59 14.15 -14.40
CA ILE A 261 -11.14 15.35 -13.69
C ILE A 261 -12.36 16.06 -13.15
N LEU A 262 -12.38 16.34 -11.84
CA LEU A 262 -13.53 16.94 -11.16
C LEU A 262 -13.09 17.84 -10.00
N THR A 263 -14.04 18.56 -9.42
CA THR A 263 -13.91 19.21 -8.11
C THR A 263 -14.95 18.64 -7.16
N ALA A 264 -14.54 18.42 -5.90
CA ALA A 264 -15.39 17.89 -4.83
C ALA A 264 -14.93 18.41 -3.46
N ASP A 265 -15.82 18.41 -2.48
CA ASP A 265 -15.49 18.88 -1.12
C ASP A 265 -14.81 17.80 -0.29
N CYS A 266 -15.03 16.51 -0.60
CA CYS A 266 -14.35 15.38 0.03
C CYS A 266 -14.17 14.19 -0.94
N LEU A 267 -13.49 13.13 -0.47
CA LEU A 267 -13.24 11.93 -1.26
C LEU A 267 -14.53 11.19 -1.60
N ASP A 268 -15.43 11.02 -0.64
CA ASP A 268 -16.70 10.30 -0.86
C ASP A 268 -17.50 10.95 -2.00
N GLU A 269 -17.55 12.28 -2.03
CA GLU A 269 -18.19 13.03 -3.11
C GLU A 269 -17.44 12.90 -4.44
N ALA A 270 -16.11 12.93 -4.42
CA ALA A 270 -15.30 12.73 -5.61
C ALA A 270 -15.56 11.34 -6.25
N GLU A 271 -15.59 10.30 -5.44
CA GLU A 271 -15.88 8.92 -5.88
C GLU A 271 -17.30 8.81 -6.47
N VAL A 272 -18.30 9.38 -5.81
CA VAL A 272 -19.69 9.40 -6.30
C VAL A 272 -19.78 10.15 -7.63
N LEU A 273 -19.24 11.37 -7.71
CA LEU A 273 -19.27 12.19 -8.92
C LEU A 273 -18.54 11.50 -10.09
N ALA A 274 -17.40 10.87 -9.83
CA ALA A 274 -16.65 10.13 -10.83
C ALA A 274 -17.44 8.92 -11.35
N ALA A 275 -18.02 8.13 -10.45
CA ALA A 275 -18.83 6.97 -10.82
C ALA A 275 -20.08 7.38 -11.62
N GLU A 276 -20.81 8.41 -11.18
CA GLU A 276 -22.00 8.91 -11.87
C GLU A 276 -21.67 9.47 -13.25
N ALA A 277 -20.57 10.22 -13.39
CA ALA A 277 -20.14 10.76 -14.67
C ALA A 277 -19.88 9.65 -15.69
N VAL A 278 -19.23 8.57 -15.26
CA VAL A 278 -18.90 7.44 -16.13
C VAL A 278 -20.13 6.55 -16.42
N GLN A 279 -21.02 6.38 -15.45
CA GLN A 279 -22.29 5.67 -15.62
C GLN A 279 -23.21 6.38 -16.63
N SER A 280 -23.21 7.72 -16.64
CA SER A 280 -24.00 8.51 -17.58
C SER A 280 -23.55 8.34 -19.05
N GLY A 281 -22.27 8.00 -19.26
CA GLY A 281 -21.66 7.74 -20.57
C GLY A 281 -21.61 6.25 -20.96
N ALA A 282 -22.35 5.37 -20.27
CA ALA A 282 -22.28 3.93 -20.48
C ALA A 282 -22.67 3.50 -21.91
N PRO A 283 -22.02 2.46 -22.48
CA PRO A 283 -22.40 1.89 -23.77
C PRO A 283 -23.78 1.22 -23.72
N GLU A 284 -24.35 0.91 -24.90
CA GLU A 284 -25.57 0.08 -24.98
C GLU A 284 -25.33 -1.26 -24.25
N GLY A 285 -26.08 -1.50 -23.17
CA GLY A 285 -25.91 -2.65 -22.28
C GLY A 285 -25.50 -2.29 -20.85
N GLY A 286 -24.98 -1.08 -20.63
CA GLY A 286 -24.57 -0.59 -19.31
C GLY A 286 -23.28 -1.20 -18.79
N TRP A 287 -22.80 -0.66 -17.68
CA TRP A 287 -21.75 -1.27 -16.86
C TRP A 287 -22.38 -2.25 -15.88
N GLY A 288 -21.75 -3.40 -15.68
CA GLY A 288 -22.11 -4.33 -14.61
C GLY A 288 -21.64 -3.83 -13.26
N GLU A 289 -20.45 -3.23 -13.23
CA GLU A 289 -19.83 -2.63 -12.05
C GLU A 289 -19.02 -1.39 -12.48
N VAL A 290 -19.08 -0.34 -11.65
CA VAL A 290 -18.30 0.90 -11.78
C VAL A 290 -17.64 1.14 -10.44
N ASP A 291 -16.32 1.26 -10.47
CA ASP A 291 -15.46 1.24 -9.29
C ASP A 291 -14.47 2.41 -9.39
N PRO A 292 -14.65 3.49 -8.61
CA PRO A 292 -13.66 4.54 -8.43
C PRO A 292 -12.37 3.92 -7.88
N TYR A 293 -11.45 3.65 -8.78
CA TYR A 293 -10.31 2.79 -8.52
C TYR A 293 -9.19 3.54 -7.80
N SER A 294 -9.02 4.82 -8.13
CA SER A 294 -8.18 5.78 -7.39
C SER A 294 -8.75 7.19 -7.54
N CYS A 295 -8.76 7.97 -6.47
CA CYS A 295 -9.13 9.38 -6.48
C CYS A 295 -8.09 10.17 -5.67
N ASN A 296 -7.26 10.95 -6.35
CA ASN A 296 -6.19 11.73 -5.72
C ASN A 296 -6.48 13.22 -5.87
N ARG A 297 -6.26 14.00 -4.82
CA ARG A 297 -6.29 15.45 -4.92
C ARG A 297 -5.11 15.93 -5.74
N ILE A 298 -5.33 16.95 -6.55
CA ILE A 298 -4.33 17.58 -7.40
C ILE A 298 -4.20 19.07 -7.07
N LEU A 299 -3.02 19.63 -7.32
CA LEU A 299 -2.78 21.04 -7.07
C LEU A 299 -3.59 21.93 -8.04
N PRO A 300 -3.91 23.19 -7.67
CA PRO A 300 -4.67 24.09 -8.53
C PRO A 300 -4.06 24.29 -9.94
N ASN A 301 -2.73 24.32 -10.06
CA ASN A 301 -2.05 24.43 -11.35
C ASN A 301 -2.19 23.17 -12.21
N GLU A 302 -2.23 21.98 -11.60
CA GLU A 302 -2.45 20.71 -12.30
C GLU A 302 -3.90 20.62 -12.77
N LEU A 303 -4.85 21.05 -11.93
CA LEU A 303 -6.26 21.16 -12.31
C LEU A 303 -6.43 22.09 -13.52
N GLU A 304 -5.73 23.23 -13.55
CA GLU A 304 -5.76 24.17 -14.69
C GLU A 304 -5.29 23.52 -15.99
N GLU A 305 -4.21 22.76 -15.92
CA GLU A 305 -3.64 22.06 -17.06
C GLU A 305 -4.57 20.94 -17.55
N LEU A 306 -5.06 20.10 -16.65
CA LEU A 306 -5.87 18.93 -16.98
C LEU A 306 -7.29 19.29 -17.43
N ALA A 307 -7.89 20.33 -16.85
CA ALA A 307 -9.23 20.81 -17.20
C ALA A 307 -9.22 21.90 -18.29
N GLU A 308 -8.04 22.40 -18.69
CA GLU A 308 -7.86 23.48 -19.68
C GLU A 308 -8.64 24.78 -19.32
N ARG A 309 -8.80 25.07 -18.02
CA ARG A 309 -9.61 26.19 -17.49
C ARG A 309 -9.02 26.74 -16.17
N PRO A 310 -9.20 28.03 -15.84
CA PRO A 310 -8.65 28.62 -14.60
C PRO A 310 -9.19 27.94 -13.33
N SER A 311 -8.32 27.52 -12.41
CA SER A 311 -8.69 26.82 -11.17
C SER A 311 -9.60 27.68 -10.30
N ALA A 312 -9.37 29.00 -10.28
CA ALA A 312 -10.19 29.95 -9.54
C ALA A 312 -11.66 29.94 -9.95
N GLU A 313 -12.00 29.50 -11.17
CA GLU A 313 -13.39 29.30 -11.60
C GLU A 313 -13.91 27.92 -11.20
N LEU A 314 -13.06 26.89 -11.31
CA LEU A 314 -13.40 25.49 -11.08
C LEU A 314 -13.63 25.17 -9.60
N LEU A 315 -12.82 25.73 -8.71
CA LEU A 315 -12.85 25.51 -7.26
C LEU A 315 -13.99 26.26 -6.54
N THR A 316 -14.94 26.84 -7.28
CA THR A 316 -16.07 27.58 -6.70
C THR A 316 -17.26 26.68 -6.38
N ALA A 317 -17.31 25.48 -6.94
CA ALA A 317 -18.35 24.48 -6.73
C ALA A 317 -17.85 23.09 -7.13
N GLU A 318 -18.53 22.07 -6.64
CA GLU A 318 -18.36 20.69 -7.08
C GLU A 318 -18.78 20.52 -8.54
N GLY A 319 -18.13 19.60 -9.25
CA GLY A 319 -18.55 19.22 -10.59
C GLY A 319 -17.49 18.49 -11.40
N VAL A 320 -17.95 17.75 -12.40
CA VAL A 320 -17.07 17.04 -13.35
C VAL A 320 -16.65 17.97 -14.48
N HIS A 321 -15.33 18.06 -14.72
CA HIS A 321 -14.73 18.94 -15.72
C HIS A 321 -14.34 18.19 -16.99
N SER A 322 -13.88 16.95 -16.88
CA SER A 322 -13.60 16.11 -18.05
C SER A 322 -13.71 14.62 -17.76
N VAL A 323 -14.04 13.85 -18.79
CA VAL A 323 -14.03 12.37 -18.79
C VAL A 323 -13.31 11.90 -20.05
N LYS A 324 -12.23 11.15 -19.90
CA LYS A 324 -11.41 10.61 -21.00
C LYS A 324 -11.28 9.09 -20.85
N TRP A 325 -11.80 8.34 -21.82
CA TRP A 325 -11.65 6.89 -21.84
C TRP A 325 -10.23 6.49 -22.23
N LEU A 326 -9.60 5.65 -21.41
CA LEU A 326 -8.27 5.12 -21.69
C LEU A 326 -8.38 3.98 -22.71
N ALA A 327 -7.37 3.85 -23.57
CA ALA A 327 -7.26 2.69 -24.43
C ALA A 327 -7.10 1.45 -23.55
N SER A 328 -8.00 0.47 -23.69
CA SER A 328 -7.86 -0.79 -22.95
C SER A 328 -6.47 -1.37 -23.22
N PRO A 329 -5.73 -1.81 -22.19
CA PRO A 329 -4.60 -2.68 -22.44
C PRO A 329 -5.11 -3.86 -23.25
N ALA A 330 -4.42 -4.21 -24.34
CA ALA A 330 -4.80 -5.35 -25.15
C ALA A 330 -4.97 -6.56 -24.22
N PRO A 331 -6.05 -7.35 -24.36
CA PRO A 331 -6.30 -8.48 -23.46
C PRO A 331 -5.05 -9.37 -23.41
N ASP A 332 -4.50 -9.56 -22.21
CA ASP A 332 -3.42 -10.51 -21.99
C ASP A 332 -3.97 -11.89 -22.37
N GLU A 333 -3.49 -12.48 -23.46
CA GLU A 333 -3.95 -13.79 -23.96
C GLU A 333 -3.86 -14.87 -22.86
N ARG A 334 -3.06 -14.65 -21.81
CA ARG A 334 -2.86 -15.56 -20.67
C ARG A 334 -3.95 -15.51 -19.60
N THR A 335 -4.77 -14.47 -19.53
CA THR A 335 -5.90 -14.42 -18.58
C THR A 335 -7.21 -14.90 -19.19
N ASN A 336 -7.25 -15.18 -20.49
CA ASN A 336 -8.43 -15.74 -21.13
C ASN A 336 -8.70 -17.17 -20.58
N PRO A 337 -9.81 -17.38 -19.85
CA PRO A 337 -10.17 -18.72 -19.35
C PRO A 337 -10.46 -19.71 -20.48
N ALA A 338 -10.73 -19.19 -21.69
CA ALA A 338 -10.98 -19.98 -22.88
C ALA A 338 -9.72 -20.30 -23.70
N ASP A 339 -8.54 -19.75 -23.37
CA ASP A 339 -7.30 -20.09 -24.07
C ASP A 339 -6.91 -21.56 -23.75
N PRO A 340 -6.85 -22.46 -24.76
CA PRO A 340 -6.43 -23.84 -24.56
C PRO A 340 -4.97 -24.00 -24.08
N GLN A 341 -4.14 -22.95 -24.19
CA GLN A 341 -2.76 -22.95 -23.68
C GLN A 341 -2.62 -22.38 -22.27
N ASN A 342 -3.68 -21.82 -21.69
CA ASN A 342 -3.67 -21.31 -20.32
C ASN A 342 -3.43 -22.47 -19.33
N PRO A 343 -2.36 -22.43 -18.50
CA PRO A 343 -2.05 -23.51 -17.55
C PRO A 343 -3.10 -23.68 -16.45
N ARG A 344 -3.99 -22.69 -16.26
CA ARG A 344 -5.14 -22.74 -15.34
C ARG A 344 -6.44 -23.17 -16.02
N ASN A 345 -6.46 -23.38 -17.33
CA ASN A 345 -7.65 -23.87 -18.03
C ASN A 345 -7.88 -25.34 -17.67
N PRO A 346 -9.02 -25.72 -17.06
CA PRO A 346 -9.32 -27.10 -16.68
C PRO A 346 -9.44 -28.05 -17.88
N ARG A 347 -9.48 -27.52 -19.11
CA ARG A 347 -9.49 -28.26 -20.37
C ARG A 347 -8.13 -28.29 -21.08
N ASN A 348 -7.09 -27.71 -20.48
CA ASN A 348 -5.75 -27.74 -21.05
C ASN A 348 -5.22 -29.19 -21.04
N PRO A 349 -4.93 -29.79 -22.21
CA PRO A 349 -4.47 -31.17 -22.30
C PRO A 349 -3.07 -31.39 -21.69
N GLY A 350 -2.37 -30.33 -21.26
CA GLY A 350 -1.06 -30.38 -20.63
C GLY A 350 -1.03 -30.31 -19.11
N ASN A 351 -2.18 -30.28 -18.40
CA ASN A 351 -2.22 -30.18 -16.93
C ASN A 351 -2.09 -31.58 -16.27
N PRO A 352 -0.98 -31.92 -15.59
CA PRO A 352 -0.76 -33.26 -15.04
C PRO A 352 -1.10 -33.29 -13.56
N HIS A 353 -2.39 -33.21 -13.22
CA HIS A 353 -2.92 -33.63 -11.92
C HIS A 353 -4.30 -34.24 -12.21
N GLY A 354 -4.51 -35.56 -12.17
CA GLY A 354 -4.03 -36.49 -11.16
C GLY A 354 -5.21 -36.79 -10.25
N ASP A 355 -6.20 -37.51 -10.80
CA ASP A 355 -7.18 -38.26 -10.03
C ASP A 355 -6.42 -39.17 -9.06
N ASP A 356 -6.59 -38.95 -7.76
CA ASP A 356 -6.31 -39.99 -6.76
C ASP A 356 -7.51 -40.06 -5.80
N THR A 357 -8.51 -40.82 -6.23
CA THR A 357 -9.40 -41.56 -5.34
C THR A 357 -8.79 -42.93 -5.05
N ASN A 358 -8.13 -43.08 -3.89
CA ASN A 358 -8.38 -44.11 -2.85
C ASN A 358 -7.29 -44.09 -1.77
#